data_AF-A0A7J4EDL7-F1
#
_entry.id   AF-A0A7J4EDL7-F1
#
_cell.length_a   1.000
_cell.length_b   1.000
_cell.length_c   1.000
_cell.angle_alpha   90.00
_cell.angle_beta   90.00
_cell.angle_gamma   90.00
#
_symmetry.space_group_name_H-M   'P 1'
#
loop_
_entity.id
_entity.type
_entity.pdbx_description
1 polymer ?
#
loop_
_entity_poly.entity_id
_entity_poly.type
_entity_poly.pdbx_seq_one_letter_code
_entity_poly.pdbx_strand_id
1 'polypeptide(L)'
;MKKIIIFVVIFVLIIIGLLASGIMVTEEVPIIKVKAEVTVTDDKPTIKIVSVEQDAVNPLKSPRGNSAEGFPGVDALAIVNNRHMSYWAAVDYHGNGTYDLVIGFHRDVIPKQGDTVKVIASVVDKRGNSLAKNIKVIKSWE
;
A
#
# COMPACT_ATOMS: atom_id res chain seq x y z
N MET A 1 -45.76 -36.67 -5.93
CA MET A 1 -44.38 -36.98 -5.51
C MET A 1 -43.33 -36.62 -6.58
N LYS A 2 -43.33 -37.21 -7.80
CA LYS A 2 -42.35 -36.86 -8.86
C LYS A 2 -42.24 -35.37 -9.20
N LYS A 3 -43.35 -34.63 -9.31
CA LYS A 3 -43.35 -33.18 -9.61
C LYS A 3 -42.72 -32.31 -8.51
N ILE A 4 -42.86 -32.71 -7.25
CA ILE A 4 -42.27 -32.00 -6.09
C ILE A 4 -40.76 -32.23 -6.07
N ILE A 5 -40.31 -33.45 -6.36
CA ILE A 5 -38.87 -33.78 -6.45
C ILE A 5 -38.21 -32.97 -7.57
N ILE A 6 -38.84 -32.88 -8.74
CA ILE A 6 -38.31 -32.07 -9.87
C ILE A 6 -38.20 -30.59 -9.48
N PHE A 7 -39.20 -30.04 -8.79
CA PHE A 7 -39.19 -28.64 -8.37
C PHE A 7 -38.07 -28.35 -7.36
N VAL A 8 -37.85 -29.26 -6.40
CA VAL A 8 -36.76 -29.16 -5.42
C VAL A 8 -35.40 -29.23 -6.11
N VAL A 9 -35.22 -30.12 -7.08
CA VAL A 9 -33.96 -30.24 -7.83
C VAL A 9 -33.65 -28.96 -8.62
N ILE A 10 -34.66 -28.36 -9.28
CA ILE A 10 -34.48 -27.10 -10.01
C ILE A 10 -34.13 -25.97 -9.05
N PHE A 11 -34.80 -25.89 -7.90
CA PHE A 11 -34.52 -24.87 -6.90
C PHE A 11 -33.10 -24.98 -6.34
N VAL A 12 -32.62 -26.21 -6.10
CA VAL A 12 -31.24 -26.48 -5.67
C VAL A 12 -30.23 -26.12 -6.77
N LEU A 13 -30.53 -26.39 -8.04
CA LEU A 13 -29.64 -25.99 -9.14
C LEU A 13 -29.54 -24.46 -9.30
N ILE A 14 -30.66 -23.75 -9.11
CA ILE A 14 -30.68 -22.27 -9.13
C ILE A 14 -29.89 -21.71 -7.94
N ILE A 15 -30.04 -22.28 -6.74
CA ILE A 15 -29.29 -21.81 -5.55
C ILE A 15 -27.79 -22.03 -5.72
N ILE A 16 -27.37 -23.18 -6.28
CA ILE A 16 -25.96 -23.46 -6.57
C ILE A 16 -25.43 -22.51 -7.66
N GLY A 17 -26.21 -22.24 -8.71
CA GLY A 17 -25.84 -21.29 -9.76
C GLY A 17 -25.67 -19.86 -9.24
N LEU A 18 -26.56 -19.43 -8.35
CA LEU A 18 -26.46 -18.11 -7.68
C LEU A 18 -25.22 -18.02 -6.78
N LEU A 19 -24.92 -19.06 -6.01
CA LEU A 19 -23.72 -19.09 -5.15
C LEU A 19 -22.42 -19.05 -5.97
N ALA A 20 -22.38 -19.72 -7.12
CA ALA A 20 -21.21 -19.68 -8.02
C ALA A 20 -21.01 -18.30 -8.65
N SER A 21 -22.09 -17.55 -8.90
CA SER A 21 -22.01 -16.19 -9.48
C SER A 21 -21.53 -15.10 -8.50
N GLY A 22 -21.54 -15.38 -7.20
CA GLY A 22 -21.19 -14.41 -6.15
C GLY A 22 -19.70 -14.27 -5.86
N ILE A 23 -18.85 -15.16 -6.37
CA ILE A 23 -17.40 -15.10 -6.14
C ILE A 23 -16.77 -14.24 -7.25
N MET A 24 -16.92 -12.93 -7.13
CA MET A 24 -16.08 -12.00 -7.90
C MET A 24 -14.66 -12.09 -7.35
N VAL A 25 -13.78 -12.82 -8.05
CA VAL A 25 -12.33 -12.75 -7.82
C VAL A 25 -11.92 -11.31 -8.13
N THR A 26 -11.66 -10.52 -7.09
CA THR A 26 -11.20 -9.15 -7.26
C THR A 26 -9.71 -9.20 -7.57
N GLU A 27 -9.29 -8.63 -8.71
CA GLU A 27 -7.88 -8.52 -9.04
C GLU A 27 -7.13 -7.79 -7.93
N GLU A 28 -5.98 -8.33 -7.52
CA GLU A 28 -5.14 -7.71 -6.52
C GLU A 28 -4.53 -6.42 -7.05
N VAL A 29 -4.31 -5.46 -6.15
CA VAL A 29 -3.67 -4.18 -6.47
C VAL A 29 -2.30 -4.11 -5.83
N PRO A 30 -1.35 -3.45 -6.50
CA PRO A 30 0.00 -3.36 -6.00
C PRO A 30 0.13 -2.49 -4.75
N ILE A 31 1.11 -2.84 -3.92
CA ILE A 31 1.59 -2.04 -2.80
C ILE A 31 3.12 -2.08 -2.74
N ILE A 32 3.71 -1.13 -2.05
CA ILE A 32 5.13 -1.12 -1.72
C ILE A 32 5.30 -1.09 -0.20
N LYS A 33 5.99 -2.08 0.34
CA LYS A 33 6.42 -2.09 1.74
C LYS A 33 7.81 -1.45 1.82
N VAL A 34 7.96 -0.46 2.69
CA VAL A 34 9.20 0.30 2.89
C VAL A 34 9.65 0.10 4.32
N LYS A 35 10.87 -0.39 4.50
CA LYS A 35 11.52 -0.42 5.80
C LYS A 35 12.56 0.68 5.84
N ALA A 36 12.38 1.64 6.74
CA ALA A 36 13.29 2.77 6.92
C ALA A 36 13.89 2.75 8.32
N GLU A 37 15.18 2.99 8.41
CA GLU A 37 15.91 3.13 9.67
C GLU A 37 16.15 4.61 9.93
N VAL A 38 15.78 5.07 11.13
CA VAL A 38 16.03 6.44 11.59
C VAL A 38 17.06 6.42 12.70
N THR A 39 18.06 7.30 12.56
CA THR A 39 19.11 7.51 13.54
C THR A 39 19.21 9.00 13.85
N VAL A 40 19.14 9.34 15.13
CA VAL A 40 19.26 10.70 15.67
C VAL A 40 20.63 10.84 16.31
N THR A 41 21.38 11.82 15.83
CA THR A 41 22.68 12.23 16.38
C THR A 41 22.62 13.73 16.59
N ASP A 42 22.94 14.21 17.79
CA ASP A 42 22.92 15.64 18.15
C ASP A 42 21.60 16.34 17.77
N ASP A 43 20.46 15.72 18.14
CA ASP A 43 19.09 16.17 17.84
C ASP A 43 18.75 16.30 16.33
N LYS A 44 19.59 15.75 15.45
CA LYS A 44 19.38 15.74 14.01
C LYS A 44 19.01 14.33 13.56
N PRO A 45 17.76 14.08 13.15
CA PRO A 45 17.40 12.79 12.57
C PRO A 45 18.06 12.63 11.20
N THR A 46 18.41 11.39 10.89
CA THR A 46 18.79 10.91 9.57
C THR A 46 17.93 9.69 9.26
N ILE A 47 17.64 9.45 7.99
CA ILE A 47 16.82 8.31 7.56
C ILE A 47 17.52 7.57 6.44
N LYS A 48 17.40 6.24 6.45
CA LYS A 48 17.91 5.35 5.41
C LYS A 48 16.87 4.32 5.05
N ILE A 49 16.55 4.19 3.77
CA ILE A 49 15.69 3.11 3.29
C ILE A 49 16.51 1.82 3.28
N VAL A 50 16.18 0.89 4.17
CA VAL A 50 16.85 -0.41 4.33
C VAL A 50 16.34 -1.39 3.27
N SER A 51 15.02 -1.51 3.13
CA SER A 51 14.40 -2.37 2.12
C SER A 51 13.18 -1.72 1.49
N VAL A 52 12.90 -2.17 0.25
CA VAL A 52 11.71 -1.81 -0.52
C VAL A 52 11.25 -3.09 -1.17
N GLU A 53 10.05 -3.54 -0.81
CA GLU A 53 9.47 -4.80 -1.28
C GLU A 53 8.17 -4.50 -2.02
N GLN A 54 7.98 -5.13 -3.17
CA GLN A 54 6.79 -5.00 -3.99
C GLN A 54 5.88 -6.20 -3.69
N ASP A 55 4.59 -5.93 -3.48
CA ASP A 55 3.61 -6.96 -3.14
C ASP A 55 2.25 -6.59 -3.75
N ALA A 56 1.27 -7.49 -3.64
CA ALA A 56 -0.09 -7.27 -4.09
C ALA A 56 -1.09 -7.66 -3.00
N VAL A 57 -2.18 -6.89 -2.89
CA VAL A 57 -3.22 -7.14 -1.89
C VAL A 57 -4.61 -6.94 -2.46
N ASN A 58 -5.63 -7.48 -1.79
CA ASN A 58 -7.00 -7.19 -2.13
C ASN A 58 -7.27 -5.65 -2.11
N PRO A 59 -7.99 -5.08 -3.10
CA PRO A 59 -8.25 -3.64 -3.18
C PRO A 59 -8.96 -3.01 -1.98
N LEU A 60 -9.67 -3.79 -1.17
CA LEU A 60 -10.30 -3.34 0.06
C LEU A 60 -9.30 -3.20 1.22
N LYS A 61 -8.14 -3.88 1.14
CA LYS A 61 -7.05 -3.83 2.11
C LYS A 61 -5.91 -2.88 1.71
N SER A 62 -5.92 -2.39 0.47
CA SER A 62 -4.87 -1.48 -0.01
C SER A 62 -4.90 -0.15 0.76
N PRO A 63 -3.76 0.33 1.29
CA PRO A 63 -3.69 1.61 1.99
C PRO A 63 -4.12 2.78 1.09
N ARG A 64 -4.99 3.66 1.60
CA ARG A 64 -5.49 4.85 0.87
C ARG A 64 -4.94 6.16 1.42
N GLY A 65 -3.78 6.06 2.05
CA GLY A 65 -3.18 7.10 2.86
C GLY A 65 -3.84 7.21 4.23
N ASN A 66 -3.07 7.65 5.21
CA ASN A 66 -3.55 7.82 6.58
C ASN A 66 -3.41 9.28 6.99
N SER A 67 -4.53 10.00 7.11
CA SER A 67 -4.54 11.35 7.67
C SER A 67 -4.66 11.37 9.20
N ALA A 68 -4.78 10.20 9.84
CA ALA A 68 -4.92 10.07 11.29
C ALA A 68 -3.56 9.90 11.99
N GLU A 69 -2.54 9.41 11.29
CA GLU A 69 -1.16 9.40 11.80
C GLU A 69 -0.55 10.79 11.60
N GLY A 70 -0.03 11.34 12.70
CA GLY A 70 0.16 12.77 12.88
C GLY A 70 1.58 13.24 12.61
N PHE A 71 1.74 14.56 12.72
CA PHE A 71 3.05 15.20 12.76
C PHE A 71 3.47 15.41 14.22
N PRO A 72 4.71 15.09 14.61
CA PRO A 72 5.83 14.66 13.78
C PRO A 72 5.75 13.16 13.43
N GLY A 73 6.32 12.79 12.29
CA GLY A 73 6.15 11.46 11.73
C GLY A 73 7.34 10.99 10.92
N VAL A 74 7.34 9.70 10.59
CA VAL A 74 8.12 9.13 9.50
C VAL A 74 7.16 8.84 8.37
N ASP A 75 7.49 9.31 7.18
CA ASP A 75 6.62 9.19 6.05
C ASP A 75 7.29 8.55 4.84
N ALA A 76 6.46 8.05 3.93
CA ALA A 76 6.90 7.55 2.65
C ALA A 76 5.86 7.78 1.55
N LEU A 77 6.36 8.05 0.35
CA LEU A 77 5.58 8.13 -0.88
C LEU A 77 6.38 7.60 -2.06
N ALA A 78 5.67 7.15 -3.09
CA ALA A 78 6.25 6.70 -4.34
C ALA A 78 5.86 7.65 -5.48
N ILE A 79 6.83 7.94 -6.35
CA ILE A 79 6.61 8.67 -7.60
C ILE A 79 6.85 7.71 -8.76
N VAL A 80 5.80 7.42 -9.52
CA VAL A 80 5.82 6.55 -10.70
C VAL A 80 6.17 7.38 -11.93
N ASN A 81 7.21 6.96 -12.66
CA ASN A 81 7.72 7.59 -13.88
C ASN A 81 7.94 9.11 -13.76
N ASN A 82 8.29 9.59 -12.55
CA ASN A 82 8.44 11.01 -12.21
C ASN A 82 7.19 11.87 -12.51
N ARG A 83 6.00 11.28 -12.62
CA ARG A 83 4.77 11.99 -12.98
C ARG A 83 3.66 11.85 -11.97
N HIS A 84 3.45 10.63 -11.47
CA HIS A 84 2.29 10.32 -10.65
C HIS A 84 2.72 9.94 -9.24
N MET A 85 2.00 10.43 -8.23
CA MET A 85 2.29 10.18 -6.82
C MET A 85 1.34 9.14 -6.27
N SER A 86 1.87 8.26 -5.41
CA SER A 86 1.08 7.31 -4.63
C SER A 86 0.27 8.00 -3.53
N TYR A 87 -0.50 7.22 -2.78
CA TYR A 87 -0.96 7.68 -1.47
C TYR A 87 0.22 7.91 -0.53
N TRP A 88 -0.01 8.77 0.46
CA TRP A 88 0.95 9.08 1.51
C TRP A 88 0.86 8.06 2.64
N ALA A 89 1.94 7.31 2.90
CA ALA A 89 2.07 6.48 4.09
C ALA A 89 2.80 7.27 5.17
N ALA A 90 2.29 7.26 6.40
CA ALA A 90 2.90 7.95 7.52
C ALA A 90 2.74 7.10 8.79
N VAL A 91 3.73 7.18 9.67
CA VAL A 91 3.70 6.59 11.00
C VAL A 91 4.24 7.54 12.06
N ASP A 92 3.75 7.43 13.29
CA ASP A 92 4.15 8.31 14.39
C ASP A 92 5.66 8.18 14.70
N TYR A 93 6.32 9.33 14.81
CA TYR A 93 7.75 9.39 15.09
C TYR A 93 8.06 9.12 16.57
N HIS A 94 8.87 8.11 16.86
CA HIS A 94 9.25 7.69 18.21
C HIS A 94 10.76 7.67 18.45
N GLY A 95 11.55 8.35 17.60
CA GLY A 95 13.00 8.47 17.73
C GLY A 95 13.77 7.42 16.92
N ASN A 96 14.91 6.95 17.46
CA ASN A 96 15.74 5.94 16.80
C ASN A 96 14.97 4.63 16.64
N GLY A 97 15.10 4.01 15.47
CA GLY A 97 14.47 2.71 15.24
C GLY A 97 14.18 2.44 13.78
N THR A 98 13.51 1.31 13.57
CA THR A 98 13.01 0.91 12.26
C THR A 98 11.53 1.23 12.16
N TYR A 99 11.15 1.78 11.01
CA TYR A 99 9.79 2.17 10.67
C TYR A 99 9.34 1.38 9.45
N ASP A 100 8.22 0.68 9.58
CA ASP A 100 7.60 -0.08 8.50
C ASP A 100 6.44 0.74 7.93
N LEU A 101 6.52 1.08 6.64
CA LEU A 101 5.49 1.84 5.94
C LEU A 101 4.94 1.02 4.77
N VAL A 102 3.65 1.17 4.49
CA VAL A 102 3.01 0.50 3.36
C VAL A 102 2.36 1.55 2.45
N ILE A 103 2.92 1.68 1.25
CA ILE A 103 2.45 2.60 0.23
C ILE A 103 1.43 1.88 -0.65
N GLY A 104 0.23 2.44 -0.74
CA GLY A 104 -0.77 2.07 -1.76
C GLY A 104 -0.84 3.10 -2.89
N PHE A 105 -1.52 2.76 -3.97
CA PHE A 105 -1.63 3.61 -5.16
C PHE A 105 -3.08 4.02 -5.44
N HIS A 106 -3.26 5.23 -5.98
CA HIS A 106 -4.52 5.62 -6.59
C HIS A 106 -4.83 4.69 -7.77
N ARG A 107 -6.10 4.47 -8.07
CA ARG A 107 -6.53 3.60 -9.18
C ARG A 107 -5.89 4.01 -10.52
N ASP A 108 -5.72 5.31 -10.74
CA ASP A 108 -5.16 5.86 -11.98
C ASP A 108 -3.62 5.94 -11.99
N VAL A 109 -2.98 5.54 -10.89
CA VAL A 109 -1.53 5.67 -10.63
C VAL A 109 -0.91 4.29 -10.32
N ILE A 110 -1.60 3.21 -10.66
CA ILE A 110 -1.08 1.86 -10.51
C ILE A 110 0.17 1.72 -11.40
N PRO A 111 1.36 1.49 -10.82
CA PRO A 111 2.55 1.29 -11.62
C PRO A 111 2.39 0.00 -12.43
N LYS A 112 3.06 -0.06 -13.58
CA LYS A 112 3.09 -1.23 -14.47
C LYS A 112 4.49 -1.83 -14.52
N GLN A 113 4.59 -3.07 -14.96
CA GLN A 113 5.88 -3.75 -15.13
C GLN A 113 6.85 -2.89 -15.95
N GLY A 114 8.08 -2.74 -15.44
CA GLY A 114 9.14 -1.94 -16.08
C GLY A 114 9.09 -0.44 -15.77
N ASP A 115 8.02 0.05 -15.13
CA ASP A 115 7.95 1.44 -14.68
C ASP A 115 9.07 1.75 -13.68
N THR A 116 9.48 3.01 -13.67
CA THR A 116 10.46 3.49 -12.69
C THR A 116 9.71 4.06 -11.50
N VAL A 117 9.93 3.46 -10.33
CA VAL A 117 9.30 3.92 -9.08
C VAL A 117 10.35 4.51 -8.16
N LYS A 118 10.18 5.80 -7.86
CA LYS A 118 11.03 6.53 -6.90
C LYS A 118 10.34 6.55 -5.54
N VAL A 119 10.84 5.73 -4.62
CA VAL A 119 10.41 5.71 -3.22
C VAL A 119 11.17 6.77 -2.45
N ILE A 120 10.43 7.61 -1.74
CA ILE A 120 10.93 8.67 -0.89
C ILE A 120 10.48 8.35 0.53
N ALA A 121 11.40 8.33 1.48
CA ALA A 121 11.09 8.26 2.90
C ALA A 121 11.64 9.51 3.60
N SER A 122 10.87 10.08 4.52
CA SER A 122 11.26 11.30 5.23
C SER A 122 10.95 11.22 6.72
N VAL A 123 11.74 11.94 7.52
CA VAL A 123 11.35 12.32 8.89
C VAL A 123 10.80 13.73 8.82
N VAL A 124 9.62 13.97 9.40
CA VAL A 124 8.90 15.24 9.33
C VAL A 124 8.62 15.80 10.72
N ASP A 125 8.74 17.13 10.85
CA ASP A 125 8.43 17.85 12.10
C ASP A 125 6.91 17.98 12.33
N LYS A 126 6.52 18.63 13.45
CA LYS A 126 5.11 18.89 13.83
C LYS A 126 4.30 19.71 12.82
N ARG A 127 4.96 20.36 11.87
CA ARG A 127 4.37 21.17 10.80
C ARG A 127 4.39 20.44 9.45
N GLY A 128 4.92 19.22 9.40
CA GLY A 128 5.10 18.46 8.17
C GLY A 128 6.35 18.83 7.36
N ASN A 129 7.27 19.63 7.92
CA ASN A 129 8.51 19.95 7.23
C ASN A 129 9.47 18.77 7.31
N SER A 130 10.10 18.42 6.19
CA SER A 130 11.13 17.37 6.16
C SER A 130 12.38 17.82 6.92
N LEU A 131 12.73 17.05 7.96
CA LEU A 131 13.98 17.15 8.70
C LEU A 131 15.08 16.30 8.07
N ALA A 132 14.70 15.14 7.54
CA ALA A 132 15.59 14.23 6.83
C ALA A 132 14.84 13.51 5.71
N LYS A 133 15.56 13.10 4.67
CA LYS A 133 14.99 12.41 3.52
C LYS A 133 15.98 11.43 2.91
N ASN A 134 15.46 10.29 2.45
CA ASN A 134 16.19 9.32 1.67
C ASN A 134 15.36 8.89 0.46
N ILE A 135 16.03 8.57 -0.64
CA ILE A 135 15.37 8.22 -1.90
C ILE A 135 15.97 6.91 -2.40
N LYS A 136 15.10 5.98 -2.79
CA LYS A 136 15.47 4.74 -3.46
C LYS A 136 14.67 4.59 -4.73
N VAL A 137 15.34 4.34 -5.84
CA VAL A 137 14.71 4.09 -7.15
C VAL A 137 14.71 2.60 -7.40
N ILE A 138 13.55 2.06 -7.77
CA ILE A 138 13.37 0.65 -8.13
C ILE A 138 12.70 0.54 -9.50
N LYS A 139 12.80 -0.64 -10.11
CA LYS A 139 11.97 -1.03 -11.25
C LYS A 139 10.76 -1.81 -10.77
N SER A 140 9.61 -1.54 -11.38
CA SER A 140 8.36 -2.14 -10.98
C SER A 140 8.23 -3.57 -11.50
N TRP A 141 7.97 -4.52 -10.59
CA TRP A 141 7.80 -5.97 -10.82
C TRP A 141 8.81 -6.56 -11.82
N GLU A 142 10.10 -6.52 -11.45
CA GLU A 142 11.09 -7.44 -12.01
C GLU A 142 10.90 -8.86 -11.48
#